data_AF-A0A7C8R1S4-F1
#
_entry.id   AF-A0A7C8R1S4-F1
#
_cell.length_a   1.000
_cell.length_b   1.000
_cell.length_c   1.000
_cell.angle_alpha   90.00
_cell.angle_beta   90.00
_cell.angle_gamma   90.00
#
_symmetry.space_group_name_H-M   'P 1'
#
loop_
_entity.id
_entity.type
_entity.pdbx_description
1 polymer ?
#
loop_
_entity_poly.entity_id
_entity_poly.type
_entity_poly.pdbx_seq_one_letter_code
_entity_poly.pdbx_strand_id
1 'polypeptide(L)'
;MFRSKTPTNAAQTSSRRSHSNSPPPPPQPKRTPPPNRHRDFSPRPAYQPNRKPPSLNRSRMTAAGTIPTPPTTLSGLANVANIEESDSEGTIPPTSQPSDDPHSESTPHVNGDITRPVHFYTPPRYGSPPRFIVAHPNGTGIKNFGTAPIKVTIRDMRNKEHRFHLGLHSFKPLRYLPPLPYPLDLQDPELANLVATTTTEIITRHVPSPTKISIFSTELLKANNPIGLPSPQISHPLQISQTPSSALLLASHHLPPTIASQISSRKLSMRIINIYRPILATSQKLMDHPFYISESHSILDEDLVPIEHVYSDHVGAAYAVKHDEGQRFWYWSDMENTEGFIVQVYDSLFGCDVYGEERSIRAATGFFKLMPKGSEEGWEAEWLVVKTLVVG
;
A
#
# COMPACT_ATOMS: atom_id res chain seq x y z
N MET A 1 -46.46 -46.18 44.46
CA MET A 1 -46.21 -47.24 43.44
C MET A 1 -44.72 -47.28 43.15
N PHE A 2 -44.12 -48.47 43.29
CA PHE A 2 -42.73 -48.84 42.95
C PHE A 2 -42.39 -48.46 41.47
N ARG A 3 -41.16 -48.25 40.98
CA ARG A 3 -39.85 -48.87 41.24
C ARG A 3 -38.81 -48.14 40.36
N SER A 4 -37.55 -48.00 40.77
CA SER A 4 -36.38 -48.33 39.93
C SER A 4 -35.08 -48.32 40.74
N LYS A 5 -34.27 -49.37 40.58
CA LYS A 5 -32.86 -49.48 41.02
C LYS A 5 -32.11 -50.29 39.95
N THR A 6 -31.14 -49.63 39.30
CA THR A 6 -29.71 -49.96 39.04
C THR A 6 -29.21 -51.43 39.06
N PRO A 7 -27.97 -51.75 38.59
CA PRO A 7 -27.56 -52.08 37.22
C PRO A 7 -26.87 -53.48 37.15
N THR A 8 -26.47 -53.94 35.95
CA THR A 8 -25.81 -55.26 35.77
C THR A 8 -24.44 -55.13 35.08
N ASN A 9 -23.49 -55.93 35.56
CA ASN A 9 -22.09 -56.00 35.19
C ASN A 9 -21.80 -57.26 34.32
N ALA A 10 -20.87 -57.11 33.38
CA ALA A 10 -19.91 -58.06 32.77
C ALA A 10 -20.25 -59.55 32.50
N ALA A 11 -20.02 -59.99 31.25
CA ALA A 11 -19.42 -61.29 30.93
C ALA A 11 -18.76 -61.31 29.53
N GLN A 12 -17.57 -61.91 29.46
CA GLN A 12 -16.73 -62.12 28.27
C GLN A 12 -17.24 -63.29 27.39
N THR A 13 -16.91 -63.29 26.10
CA THR A 13 -16.38 -64.47 25.38
C THR A 13 -15.81 -64.05 24.02
N SER A 14 -14.60 -64.54 23.74
CA SER A 14 -13.80 -64.32 22.54
C SER A 14 -14.00 -65.48 21.54
N SER A 15 -13.96 -65.17 20.24
CA SER A 15 -13.82 -66.16 19.18
C SER A 15 -12.48 -66.00 18.46
N ARG A 16 -12.03 -67.09 17.85
CA ARG A 16 -10.65 -67.44 17.54
C ARG A 16 -10.45 -67.61 16.03
N ARG A 17 -9.28 -67.21 15.52
CA ARG A 17 -8.50 -67.66 14.33
C ARG A 17 -8.01 -66.43 13.57
N SER A 18 -6.81 -66.38 13.00
CA SER A 18 -5.61 -67.23 12.88
C SER A 18 -4.66 -66.39 12.04
N HIS A 19 -3.35 -66.28 12.30
CA HIS A 19 -2.34 -65.93 11.28
C HIS A 19 -0.94 -66.39 11.71
N SER A 20 -0.13 -66.66 10.70
CA SER A 20 1.07 -67.50 10.61
C SER A 20 2.31 -67.01 11.37
N ASN A 21 3.05 -67.95 11.95
CA ASN A 21 4.40 -67.77 12.47
C ASN A 21 5.44 -67.88 11.35
N SER A 22 6.32 -66.88 11.22
CA SER A 22 7.61 -66.97 10.54
C SER A 22 8.69 -66.40 11.49
N PRO A 23 9.88 -67.01 11.58
CA PRO A 23 10.91 -66.59 12.53
C PRO A 23 11.63 -65.30 12.10
N PRO A 24 12.19 -64.52 13.05
CA PRO A 24 12.79 -63.22 12.75
C PRO A 24 14.18 -63.33 12.08
N PRO A 25 14.58 -62.34 11.27
CA PRO A 25 15.87 -62.30 10.59
C PRO A 25 17.03 -61.88 11.53
N PRO A 26 18.29 -62.17 11.17
CA PRO A 26 19.47 -61.87 12.00
C PRO A 26 19.80 -60.36 12.06
N PRO A 27 20.54 -59.92 13.09
CA PRO A 27 20.79 -58.50 13.35
C PRO A 27 21.73 -57.87 12.29
N GLN A 28 21.36 -56.68 11.82
CA GLN A 28 22.15 -55.88 10.87
C GLN A 28 23.36 -55.20 11.53
N PRO A 29 24.47 -55.00 10.80
CA PRO A 29 25.66 -54.34 11.31
C PRO A 29 25.45 -52.83 11.54
N LYS A 30 25.99 -52.32 12.65
CA LYS A 30 25.95 -50.90 13.04
C LYS A 30 26.53 -50.01 11.94
N ARG A 31 25.70 -49.12 11.38
CA ARG A 31 26.16 -48.01 10.53
C ARG A 31 26.81 -46.95 11.43
N THR A 32 28.09 -46.68 11.19
CA THR A 32 28.82 -45.52 11.73
C THR A 32 28.26 -44.23 11.13
N PRO A 33 28.12 -43.14 11.90
CA PRO A 33 27.78 -41.83 11.35
C PRO A 33 28.95 -41.26 10.54
N PRO A 34 28.70 -40.43 9.52
CA PRO A 34 29.77 -39.71 8.83
C PRO A 34 30.45 -38.70 9.77
N PRO A 35 31.73 -38.36 9.56
CA PRO A 35 32.47 -37.48 10.46
C PRO A 35 31.92 -36.04 10.41
N ASN A 36 31.82 -35.45 11.60
CA ASN A 36 31.52 -34.03 11.82
C ASN A 36 32.45 -33.14 10.99
N ARG A 37 31.90 -32.41 10.00
CA ARG A 37 32.54 -31.19 9.54
C ARG A 37 32.26 -30.11 10.60
N HIS A 38 33.22 -29.92 11.50
CA HIS A 38 33.34 -28.68 12.25
C HIS A 38 33.43 -27.53 11.23
N ARG A 39 32.35 -26.76 11.11
CA ARG A 39 32.45 -25.37 10.68
C ARG A 39 32.53 -24.56 11.97
N ASP A 40 33.71 -24.02 12.22
CA ASP A 40 33.93 -22.99 13.21
C ASP A 40 32.94 -21.85 12.98
N PHE A 41 31.93 -21.75 13.84
CA PHE A 41 31.18 -20.51 14.01
C PHE A 41 32.01 -19.60 14.90
N SER A 42 32.88 -18.79 14.29
CA SER A 42 33.39 -17.61 14.96
C SER A 42 32.21 -16.70 15.33
N PRO A 43 32.11 -16.18 16.57
CA PRO A 43 31.04 -15.25 16.93
C PRO A 43 31.15 -13.98 16.09
N ARG A 44 30.06 -13.60 15.40
CA ARG A 44 29.99 -12.34 14.65
C ARG A 44 30.24 -11.16 15.59
N PRO A 45 31.08 -10.19 15.23
CA PRO A 45 31.32 -9.02 16.06
C PRO A 45 30.06 -8.15 16.15
N ALA A 46 29.83 -7.61 17.34
CA ALA A 46 28.75 -6.66 17.62
C ALA A 46 28.86 -5.41 16.74
N TYR A 47 27.72 -4.95 16.24
CA TYR A 47 27.56 -3.73 15.45
C TYR A 47 28.04 -2.49 16.24
N GLN A 48 29.01 -1.76 15.68
CA GLN A 48 29.47 -0.46 16.20
C GLN A 48 29.04 0.65 15.21
N PRO A 49 28.24 1.64 15.64
CA PRO A 49 27.82 2.73 14.77
C PRO A 49 28.85 3.85 14.87
N ASN A 50 29.89 3.82 14.02
CA ASN A 50 30.67 4.99 13.60
C ASN A 50 31.82 4.58 12.68
N ARG A 51 31.55 4.45 11.38
CA ARG A 51 32.55 4.62 10.32
C ARG A 51 31.94 5.45 9.21
N LYS A 52 32.49 6.67 9.00
CA LYS A 52 32.19 7.52 7.86
C LYS A 52 32.62 6.81 6.56
N PRO A 53 31.82 6.85 5.48
CA PRO A 53 32.27 6.39 4.17
C PRO A 53 33.26 7.38 3.54
N PRO A 54 34.11 6.92 2.60
CA PRO A 54 35.14 7.74 1.96
C PRO A 54 34.54 8.79 1.02
N SER A 55 35.13 9.99 1.04
CA SER A 55 34.75 11.13 0.20
C SER A 55 35.08 10.90 -1.28
N LEU A 56 34.05 10.90 -2.13
CA LEU A 56 34.20 10.99 -3.59
C LEU A 56 34.42 12.46 -3.99
N ASN A 57 35.66 12.79 -4.37
CA ASN A 57 36.02 14.05 -5.01
C ASN A 57 35.34 14.14 -6.39
N ARG A 58 34.51 15.16 -6.62
CA ARG A 58 33.99 15.49 -7.95
C ARG A 58 34.78 16.67 -8.52
N SER A 59 35.58 16.38 -9.54
CA SER A 59 36.32 17.37 -10.31
C SER A 59 35.39 18.24 -11.17
N ARG A 60 35.80 19.49 -11.27
CA ARG A 60 35.21 20.67 -11.90
C ARG A 60 35.23 20.56 -13.43
N MET A 61 34.10 20.80 -14.10
CA MET A 61 34.08 21.19 -15.53
C MET A 61 33.30 22.49 -15.68
N THR A 62 34.01 23.51 -16.16
CA THR A 62 33.54 24.84 -16.55
C THR A 62 33.10 24.82 -18.02
N ALA A 63 31.97 25.46 -18.34
CA ALA A 63 31.68 25.95 -19.69
C ALA A 63 30.97 27.30 -19.59
N ALA A 64 31.52 28.29 -20.28
CA ALA A 64 31.05 29.67 -20.41
C ALA A 64 30.63 29.95 -21.86
N GLY A 65 29.76 30.95 -22.08
CA GLY A 65 29.40 31.49 -23.39
C GLY A 65 27.89 31.72 -23.55
N THR A 66 27.29 32.78 -23.00
CA THR A 66 27.13 34.17 -23.53
C THR A 66 25.98 34.33 -24.54
N ILE A 67 25.02 35.18 -24.15
CA ILE A 67 23.81 35.68 -24.85
C ILE A 67 24.19 36.77 -25.87
N PRO A 68 23.43 36.98 -26.96
CA PRO A 68 22.86 38.33 -27.16
C PRO A 68 21.46 38.37 -27.81
N THR A 69 20.68 39.38 -27.44
CA THR A 69 19.51 39.96 -28.14
C THR A 69 19.89 41.38 -28.65
N PRO A 70 18.98 42.17 -29.25
CA PRO A 70 18.22 42.06 -30.50
C PRO A 70 18.53 43.28 -31.44
N PRO A 71 17.75 43.61 -32.50
CA PRO A 71 16.64 44.56 -32.29
C PRO A 71 15.40 44.47 -33.23
N THR A 72 14.34 45.07 -32.69
CA THR A 72 13.07 45.70 -33.18
C THR A 72 12.92 46.15 -34.65
N THR A 73 11.72 45.94 -35.25
CA THR A 73 10.78 46.91 -35.90
C THR A 73 9.68 46.13 -36.69
N LEU A 74 8.37 46.23 -36.40
CA LEU A 74 7.32 47.25 -36.71
C LEU A 74 6.77 47.22 -38.15
N SER A 75 5.42 47.26 -38.26
CA SER A 75 4.53 47.43 -39.44
C SER A 75 4.27 46.17 -40.30
N GLY A 76 3.08 45.90 -40.86
CA GLY A 76 1.81 46.62 -40.91
C GLY A 76 0.75 45.84 -41.75
N LEU A 77 -0.51 46.03 -41.38
CA LEU A 77 -1.79 45.97 -42.12
C LEU A 77 -1.89 45.38 -43.55
N ALA A 78 -2.86 44.44 -43.67
CA ALA A 78 -4.09 44.46 -44.50
C ALA A 78 -4.08 44.35 -46.04
N ASN A 79 -5.05 43.51 -46.50
CA ASN A 79 -5.92 43.55 -47.71
C ASN A 79 -5.84 42.26 -48.54
N VAL A 80 -6.88 41.42 -48.57
CA VAL A 80 -8.17 41.55 -49.31
C VAL A 80 -7.98 41.62 -50.82
N ALA A 81 -8.37 40.55 -51.52
CA ALA A 81 -9.09 40.61 -52.80
C ALA A 81 -9.74 39.24 -53.13
N ASN A 82 -10.99 39.34 -53.58
CA ASN A 82 -11.95 38.29 -53.97
C ASN A 82 -11.71 37.74 -55.39
N ILE A 83 -12.65 36.85 -55.80
CA ILE A 83 -13.17 36.57 -57.16
C ILE A 83 -12.56 35.28 -57.76
N GLU A 84 -13.27 34.24 -58.24
CA GLU A 84 -14.55 34.13 -58.98
C GLU A 84 -15.15 32.70 -58.90
N GLU A 85 -16.45 32.59 -59.20
CA GLU A 85 -17.30 31.39 -59.30
C GLU A 85 -17.04 30.53 -60.56
N SER A 86 -17.35 29.22 -60.49
CA SER A 86 -17.93 28.48 -61.64
C SER A 86 -18.64 27.19 -61.19
N ASP A 87 -19.90 27.06 -61.60
CA ASP A 87 -20.83 25.92 -61.38
C ASP A 87 -20.46 24.62 -62.10
N SER A 88 -20.77 23.48 -61.46
CA SER A 88 -21.23 22.27 -62.17
C SER A 88 -21.95 21.30 -61.21
N GLU A 89 -23.20 20.96 -61.54
CA GLU A 89 -24.04 19.95 -60.89
C GLU A 89 -23.48 18.52 -61.00
N GLY A 90 -23.65 17.72 -59.94
CA GLY A 90 -23.40 16.27 -59.92
C GLY A 90 -23.99 15.61 -58.67
N THR A 91 -24.93 14.69 -58.89
CA THR A 91 -25.83 14.06 -57.91
C THR A 91 -25.18 12.98 -56.98
N ILE A 92 -25.23 13.22 -55.66
CA ILE A 92 -25.41 12.36 -54.43
C ILE A 92 -24.59 11.04 -54.25
N PRO A 93 -23.93 10.85 -53.07
CA PRO A 93 -24.47 9.95 -52.03
C PRO A 93 -24.48 10.62 -50.63
N PRO A 94 -25.35 10.18 -49.67
CA PRO A 94 -25.40 10.79 -48.34
C PRO A 94 -24.12 10.43 -47.58
N THR A 95 -23.25 11.43 -47.42
CA THR A 95 -22.10 11.34 -46.52
C THR A 95 -22.62 11.62 -45.12
N SER A 96 -22.53 10.62 -44.25
CA SER A 96 -22.74 10.74 -42.82
C SER A 96 -21.83 11.83 -42.27
N GLN A 97 -22.39 13.01 -42.00
CA GLN A 97 -21.75 13.99 -41.15
C GLN A 97 -21.67 13.41 -39.73
N PRO A 98 -20.54 13.57 -39.02
CA PRO A 98 -20.52 13.34 -37.59
C PRO A 98 -21.49 14.36 -36.98
N SER A 99 -22.49 13.87 -36.25
CA SER A 99 -23.28 14.72 -35.37
C SER A 99 -22.34 15.24 -34.29
N ASP A 100 -21.94 16.51 -34.41
CA ASP A 100 -21.37 17.29 -33.31
C ASP A 100 -22.47 17.46 -32.25
N ASP A 101 -22.59 16.46 -31.38
CA ASP A 101 -23.38 16.55 -30.17
C ASP A 101 -22.48 17.21 -29.09
N PRO A 102 -22.75 18.46 -28.66
CA PRO A 102 -21.83 19.20 -27.77
C PRO A 102 -21.86 18.72 -26.31
N HIS A 103 -22.46 17.56 -26.03
CA HIS A 103 -22.60 17.02 -24.67
C HIS A 103 -21.99 15.62 -24.46
N SER A 104 -21.23 15.10 -25.43
CA SER A 104 -20.30 14.00 -25.16
C SER A 104 -18.99 14.54 -24.58
N GLU A 105 -19.02 15.13 -23.39
CA GLU A 105 -17.80 15.24 -22.58
C GLU A 105 -17.37 13.81 -22.25
N SER A 106 -16.43 13.27 -23.05
CA SER A 106 -15.72 12.06 -22.68
C SER A 106 -15.11 12.28 -21.31
N THR A 107 -15.56 11.55 -20.30
CA THR A 107 -14.89 11.51 -19.00
C THR A 107 -13.40 11.33 -19.26
N PRO A 108 -12.51 12.18 -18.69
CA PRO A 108 -11.09 12.06 -18.95
C PRO A 108 -10.60 10.74 -18.34
N HIS A 109 -10.55 9.70 -19.18
CA HIS A 109 -9.88 8.45 -18.85
C HIS A 109 -8.40 8.75 -18.71
N VAL A 110 -7.95 8.94 -17.48
CA VAL A 110 -6.53 9.21 -17.19
C VAL A 110 -5.77 7.88 -17.18
N ASN A 111 -5.64 7.29 -18.36
CA ASN A 111 -4.77 6.17 -18.62
C ASN A 111 -3.37 6.68 -18.99
N GLY A 112 -2.34 6.06 -18.42
CA GLY A 112 -0.94 6.38 -18.70
C GLY A 112 -0.24 7.23 -17.63
N ASP A 113 1.08 7.34 -17.74
CA ASP A 113 1.88 8.04 -16.74
C ASP A 113 1.50 9.53 -16.63
N ILE A 114 1.40 10.01 -15.40
CA ILE A 114 1.00 11.40 -15.12
C ILE A 114 2.08 12.12 -14.32
N THR A 115 2.05 13.45 -14.38
CA THR A 115 2.89 14.30 -13.50
C THR A 115 2.01 15.09 -12.56
N ARG A 116 2.13 14.83 -11.25
CA ARG A 116 1.31 15.46 -10.20
C ARG A 116 2.17 15.84 -8.99
N PRO A 117 1.76 16.85 -8.20
CA PRO A 117 2.45 17.20 -6.98
C PRO A 117 2.26 16.11 -5.91
N VAL A 118 3.38 15.55 -5.43
CA VAL A 118 3.44 14.74 -4.22
C VAL A 118 3.97 15.62 -3.08
N HIS A 119 3.37 15.49 -1.89
CA HIS A 119 3.70 16.34 -0.74
C HIS A 119 4.74 15.65 0.13
N PHE A 120 5.98 16.14 0.07
CA PHE A 120 7.12 15.64 0.82
C PHE A 120 7.34 16.41 2.13
N TYR A 121 8.04 15.80 3.07
CA TYR A 121 8.38 16.38 4.36
C TYR A 121 9.24 17.64 4.23
N THR A 122 8.95 18.65 5.06
CA THR A 122 9.86 19.78 5.31
C THR A 122 10.12 19.94 6.81
N PRO A 123 11.38 20.13 7.22
CA PRO A 123 11.72 20.19 8.63
C PRO A 123 11.17 21.44 9.32
N PRO A 124 10.96 21.39 10.66
CA PRO A 124 10.68 22.56 11.46
C PRO A 124 11.77 23.64 11.31
N ARG A 125 11.38 24.92 11.34
CA ARG A 125 12.25 26.09 11.10
C ARG A 125 13.52 26.15 11.96
N TYR A 126 13.54 25.48 13.11
CA TYR A 126 14.63 25.51 14.09
C TYR A 126 15.19 24.12 14.44
N GLY A 127 14.90 23.10 13.64
CA GLY A 127 15.48 21.76 13.83
C GLY A 127 14.96 20.98 15.05
N SER A 128 13.90 21.45 15.70
CA SER A 128 13.21 20.66 16.72
C SER A 128 12.75 19.31 16.15
N PRO A 129 12.72 18.23 16.94
CA PRO A 129 12.16 16.96 16.50
C PRO A 129 10.73 17.14 15.97
N PRO A 130 10.38 16.57 14.80
CA PRO A 130 9.07 16.73 14.21
C PRO A 130 8.02 15.92 14.97
N ARG A 131 6.88 16.57 15.27
CA ARG A 131 5.79 16.03 16.08
C ARG A 131 4.45 16.46 15.54
N PHE A 132 3.47 15.57 15.65
CA PHE A 132 2.06 15.83 15.43
C PHE A 132 1.28 15.55 16.72
N ILE A 133 0.78 16.59 17.35
CA ILE A 133 -0.14 16.48 18.50
C ILE A 133 -1.54 16.31 17.93
N VAL A 134 -2.10 15.12 18.07
CA VAL A 134 -3.39 14.76 17.49
C VAL A 134 -4.50 15.27 18.39
N ALA A 135 -5.33 16.17 17.86
CA ALA A 135 -6.48 16.71 18.58
C ALA A 135 -7.71 15.80 18.44
N HIS A 136 -7.93 15.26 17.24
CA HIS A 136 -9.04 14.35 16.97
C HIS A 136 -8.60 13.16 16.11
N PRO A 137 -9.24 11.98 16.26
CA PRO A 137 -8.97 10.80 15.44
C PRO A 137 -9.13 11.00 13.93
N ASN A 138 -9.89 12.02 13.51
CA ASN A 138 -10.07 12.39 12.10
C ASN A 138 -8.82 13.00 11.43
N GLY A 139 -7.68 13.03 12.13
CA GLY A 139 -6.40 13.49 11.59
C GLY A 139 -6.16 15.00 11.74
N THR A 140 -6.93 15.69 12.57
CA THR A 140 -6.71 17.10 12.91
C THR A 140 -5.85 17.26 14.17
N GLY A 141 -5.09 18.35 14.23
CA GLY A 141 -4.21 18.65 15.36
C GLY A 141 -3.10 19.64 15.01
N ILE A 142 -2.09 19.73 15.88
CA ILE A 142 -1.00 20.70 15.77
C ILE A 142 0.29 20.01 15.34
N LYS A 143 0.88 20.46 14.23
CA LYS A 143 2.15 19.95 13.68
C LYS A 143 3.21 21.05 13.75
N ASN A 144 4.45 20.69 14.08
CA ASN A 144 5.58 21.63 14.03
C ASN A 144 6.44 21.51 12.75
N PHE A 145 6.10 20.57 11.86
CA PHE A 145 6.73 20.34 10.57
C PHE A 145 5.76 20.68 9.44
N GLY A 146 6.28 20.87 8.23
CA GLY A 146 5.48 21.20 7.05
C GLY A 146 5.58 20.13 5.96
N THR A 147 4.94 20.40 4.83
CA THR A 147 5.13 19.65 3.59
C THR A 147 5.33 20.57 2.40
N ALA A 148 6.07 20.11 1.38
CA ALA A 148 6.29 20.82 0.13
C ALA A 148 5.79 19.98 -1.05
N PRO A 149 4.96 20.55 -1.95
CA PRO A 149 4.54 19.87 -3.16
C PRO A 149 5.69 19.85 -4.19
N ILE A 150 6.07 18.66 -4.62
CA ILE A 150 7.07 18.47 -5.68
C ILE A 150 6.42 17.66 -6.80
N LYS A 151 6.53 18.16 -8.04
CA LYS A 151 5.99 17.46 -9.21
C LYS A 151 6.85 16.24 -9.50
N VAL A 152 6.23 15.07 -9.45
CA VAL A 152 6.87 13.80 -9.78
C VAL A 152 6.05 13.05 -10.81
N THR A 153 6.69 12.17 -11.55
CA THR A 153 6.00 11.22 -12.43
C THR A 153 5.43 10.08 -11.59
N ILE A 154 4.11 9.91 -11.64
CA ILE A 154 3.39 8.79 -11.05
C ILE A 154 2.99 7.88 -12.21
N ARG A 155 3.54 6.67 -12.24
CA ARG A 155 3.39 5.74 -13.36
C ARG A 155 2.09 4.97 -13.26
N ASP A 156 1.45 4.72 -14.40
CA ASP A 156 0.24 3.90 -14.43
C ASP A 156 0.60 2.42 -14.50
N MET A 157 0.13 1.67 -13.52
CA MET A 157 0.34 0.22 -13.42
C MET A 157 -0.72 -0.60 -14.17
N ARG A 158 -1.74 0.03 -14.75
CA ARG A 158 -2.75 -0.66 -15.56
C ARG A 158 -2.06 -1.50 -16.64
N ASN A 159 -2.47 -2.76 -16.76
CA ASN A 159 -1.90 -3.79 -17.63
C ASN A 159 -0.45 -4.23 -17.28
N LYS A 160 0.10 -3.74 -16.15
CA LYS A 160 1.43 -4.09 -15.63
C LYS A 160 1.33 -4.73 -14.24
N GLU A 161 0.14 -5.12 -13.80
CA GLU A 161 -0.15 -5.56 -12.43
C GLU A 161 0.68 -6.79 -12.02
N HIS A 162 0.93 -7.70 -12.96
CA HIS A 162 1.70 -8.92 -12.78
C HIS A 162 3.16 -8.69 -12.35
N ARG A 163 3.68 -7.47 -12.50
CA ARG A 163 5.06 -7.13 -12.11
C ARG A 163 5.21 -6.95 -10.60
N PHE A 164 4.12 -6.66 -9.90
CA PHE A 164 4.15 -6.24 -8.50
C PHE A 164 3.86 -7.40 -7.55
N HIS A 165 4.74 -7.52 -6.55
CA HIS A 165 4.76 -8.62 -5.60
C HIS A 165 4.99 -8.08 -4.19
N LEU A 166 4.21 -8.57 -3.22
CA LEU A 166 4.22 -8.07 -1.85
C LEU A 166 5.63 -8.11 -1.23
N GLY A 167 6.31 -9.25 -1.33
CA GLY A 167 7.65 -9.45 -0.75
C GLY A 167 8.81 -8.77 -1.48
N LEU A 168 8.54 -7.96 -2.50
CA LEU A 168 9.57 -7.23 -3.26
C LEU A 168 9.25 -5.73 -3.36
N HIS A 169 7.99 -5.42 -3.61
CA HIS A 169 7.51 -4.07 -3.86
C HIS A 169 6.78 -3.45 -2.66
N SER A 170 6.55 -4.22 -1.59
CA SER A 170 5.64 -3.89 -0.47
C SER A 170 4.18 -3.80 -0.84
N PHE A 171 3.78 -4.11 -2.07
CA PHE A 171 2.39 -4.15 -2.45
C PHE A 171 2.13 -5.13 -3.59
N LYS A 172 0.86 -5.45 -3.77
CA LYS A 172 0.37 -6.21 -4.90
C LYS A 172 -1.04 -5.72 -5.29
N PRO A 173 -1.28 -5.41 -6.56
CA PRO A 173 -2.63 -5.18 -7.09
C PRO A 173 -3.43 -6.48 -7.05
N LEU A 174 -4.69 -6.36 -6.63
CA LEU A 174 -5.65 -7.45 -6.51
C LEU A 174 -6.77 -7.21 -7.51
N ARG A 175 -7.02 -8.20 -8.37
CA ARG A 175 -8.12 -8.20 -9.34
C ARG A 175 -9.13 -9.27 -8.97
N TYR A 176 -10.36 -9.11 -9.47
CA TYR A 176 -11.44 -10.09 -9.31
C TYR A 176 -11.83 -10.32 -7.84
N LEU A 177 -11.74 -9.27 -7.03
CA LEU A 177 -12.29 -9.27 -5.68
C LEU A 177 -13.82 -9.29 -5.73
N PRO A 178 -14.49 -9.96 -4.78
CA PRO A 178 -15.94 -9.84 -4.65
C PRO A 178 -16.32 -8.37 -4.48
N PRO A 179 -17.28 -7.83 -5.27
CA PRO A 179 -17.67 -6.43 -5.15
C PRO A 179 -18.27 -6.16 -3.77
N LEU A 180 -18.01 -4.96 -3.25
CA LEU A 180 -18.65 -4.46 -2.03
C LEU A 180 -19.85 -3.58 -2.41
N PRO A 181 -20.90 -3.50 -1.56
CA PRO A 181 -22.03 -2.63 -1.83
C PRO A 181 -21.62 -1.15 -1.84
N TYR A 182 -22.36 -0.36 -2.63
CA TYR A 182 -22.28 1.10 -2.65
C TYR A 182 -23.70 1.67 -2.44
N PRO A 183 -23.95 2.48 -1.41
CA PRO A 183 -23.00 2.87 -0.35
C PRO A 183 -22.60 1.69 0.55
N LEU A 184 -21.42 1.76 1.17
CA LEU A 184 -20.96 0.80 2.17
C LEU A 184 -21.18 1.40 3.57
N ASP A 185 -21.99 0.74 4.40
CA ASP A 185 -22.17 1.10 5.81
C ASP A 185 -21.44 0.11 6.73
N LEU A 186 -20.40 0.59 7.40
CA LEU A 186 -19.62 -0.22 8.36
C LEU A 186 -20.30 -0.36 9.73
N GLN A 187 -21.40 0.35 9.98
CA GLN A 187 -22.22 0.16 11.18
C GLN A 187 -23.19 -1.02 11.05
N ASP A 188 -23.47 -1.46 9.82
CA ASP A 188 -24.20 -2.70 9.57
C ASP A 188 -23.30 -3.90 9.92
N PRO A 189 -23.68 -4.74 10.91
CA PRO A 189 -22.90 -5.90 11.32
C PRO A 189 -22.66 -6.93 10.19
N GLU A 190 -23.61 -7.08 9.25
CA GLU A 190 -23.45 -8.02 8.15
C GLU A 190 -22.40 -7.53 7.15
N LEU A 191 -22.42 -6.24 6.83
CA LEU A 191 -21.43 -5.62 5.94
C LEU A 191 -20.05 -5.55 6.58
N ALA A 192 -19.98 -5.23 7.87
CA ALA A 192 -18.73 -5.28 8.63
C ALA A 192 -18.13 -6.69 8.65
N ASN A 193 -18.96 -7.72 8.85
CA ASN A 193 -18.53 -9.12 8.81
C ASN A 193 -18.09 -9.57 7.41
N LEU A 194 -18.77 -9.11 6.35
CA LEU A 194 -18.37 -9.35 4.96
C LEU A 194 -16.98 -8.76 4.68
N VAL A 195 -16.73 -7.52 5.10
CA VAL A 195 -15.43 -6.86 4.98
C VAL A 195 -14.34 -7.63 5.75
N ALA A 196 -14.64 -8.07 6.98
CA ALA A 196 -13.70 -8.82 7.79
C ALA A 196 -13.34 -10.20 7.19
N THR A 197 -14.36 -10.92 6.69
CA THR A 197 -14.20 -12.24 6.08
C THR A 197 -13.38 -12.15 4.79
N THR A 198 -13.77 -11.25 3.88
CA THR A 198 -13.05 -11.03 2.62
C THR A 198 -11.61 -10.56 2.85
N THR A 199 -11.38 -9.71 3.85
CA THR A 199 -10.02 -9.31 4.26
C THR A 199 -9.18 -10.51 4.70
N THR A 200 -9.74 -11.39 5.53
CA THR A 200 -9.05 -12.57 6.04
C THR A 200 -8.68 -13.53 4.90
N GLU A 201 -9.58 -13.71 3.92
CA GLU A 201 -9.33 -14.52 2.73
C GLU A 201 -8.21 -13.93 1.85
N ILE A 202 -8.24 -12.61 1.61
CA ILE A 202 -7.19 -11.90 0.85
C ILE A 202 -5.83 -12.11 1.51
N ILE A 203 -5.74 -11.93 2.84
CA ILE A 203 -4.49 -12.12 3.59
C ILE A 203 -4.03 -13.57 3.51
N THR A 204 -4.93 -14.53 3.77
CA THR A 204 -4.61 -15.97 3.73
C THR A 204 -4.07 -16.40 2.36
N ARG A 205 -4.57 -15.80 1.28
CA ARG A 205 -4.16 -16.11 -0.10
C ARG A 205 -2.83 -15.48 -0.50
N HIS A 206 -2.53 -14.29 0.02
CA HIS A 206 -1.44 -13.46 -0.52
C HIS A 206 -0.28 -13.21 0.43
N VAL A 207 -0.46 -13.46 1.72
CA VAL A 207 0.61 -13.34 2.72
C VAL A 207 1.13 -14.74 3.05
N PRO A 208 2.45 -14.99 3.03
CA PRO A 208 3.00 -16.30 3.36
C PRO A 208 2.77 -16.68 4.83
N SER A 209 2.29 -17.91 5.05
CA SER A 209 2.21 -18.58 6.35
C SER A 209 1.55 -17.77 7.49
N PRO A 210 0.37 -17.16 7.31
CA PRO A 210 -0.30 -16.44 8.39
C PRO A 210 -0.83 -17.43 9.42
N THR A 211 -0.34 -17.35 10.66
CA THR A 211 -0.80 -18.19 11.78
C THR A 211 -1.88 -17.49 12.61
N LYS A 212 -1.87 -16.15 12.64
CA LYS A 212 -2.92 -15.33 13.26
C LYS A 212 -3.11 -14.05 12.48
N ILE A 213 -4.37 -13.70 12.21
CA ILE A 213 -4.77 -12.45 11.57
C ILE A 213 -5.63 -11.68 12.59
N SER A 214 -5.31 -10.42 12.81
CA SER A 214 -6.07 -9.52 13.69
C SER A 214 -6.33 -8.21 12.96
N ILE A 215 -7.59 -7.97 12.62
CA ILE A 215 -8.05 -6.68 12.09
C ILE A 215 -8.20 -5.73 13.28
N PHE A 216 -7.49 -4.60 13.25
CA PHE A 216 -7.52 -3.63 14.35
C PHE A 216 -8.12 -2.28 13.94
N SER A 217 -8.27 -2.03 12.64
CA SER A 217 -8.93 -0.84 12.12
C SER A 217 -9.57 -1.13 10.76
N THR A 218 -10.79 -0.64 10.59
CA THR A 218 -11.55 -0.65 9.34
C THR A 218 -12.10 0.76 9.16
N GLU A 219 -11.65 1.45 8.13
CA GLU A 219 -11.94 2.88 7.91
C GLU A 219 -12.50 3.08 6.51
N LEU A 220 -13.48 3.97 6.38
CA LEU A 220 -13.95 4.49 5.10
C LEU A 220 -13.42 5.92 4.95
N LEU A 221 -12.44 6.09 4.07
CA LEU A 221 -11.86 7.39 3.74
C LEU A 221 -12.73 8.07 2.69
N LYS A 222 -13.05 9.34 2.90
CA LYS A 222 -13.86 10.14 1.95
C LYS A 222 -13.07 11.33 1.44
N ALA A 223 -13.20 11.61 0.14
CA ALA A 223 -12.60 12.80 -0.48
C ALA A 223 -13.16 14.08 0.15
N ASN A 224 -14.48 14.16 0.27
CA ASN A 224 -15.15 15.22 1.01
C ASN A 224 -15.59 14.69 2.39
N ASN A 225 -14.94 15.18 3.44
CA ASN A 225 -15.49 15.05 4.78
C ASN A 225 -15.82 16.46 5.31
N PRO A 226 -17.11 16.80 5.51
CA PRO A 226 -17.52 18.02 6.20
C PRO A 226 -16.73 18.18 7.50
N ILE A 227 -16.22 19.38 7.75
CA ILE A 227 -15.52 19.71 8.99
C ILE A 227 -16.43 19.33 10.18
N GLY A 228 -16.00 18.38 11.00
CA GLY A 228 -16.73 17.93 12.19
C GLY A 228 -17.32 16.53 12.13
N LEU A 229 -17.36 15.88 10.96
CA LEU A 229 -17.69 14.44 10.90
C LEU A 229 -16.46 13.58 11.22
N PRO A 230 -16.62 12.42 11.87
CA PRO A 230 -15.51 11.60 12.36
C PRO A 230 -14.74 10.84 11.28
N SER A 231 -15.19 10.88 10.01
CA SER A 231 -14.55 10.12 8.92
C SER A 231 -13.18 10.70 8.54
N PRO A 232 -12.14 9.87 8.29
CA PRO A 232 -10.84 10.41 7.90
C PRO A 232 -10.89 10.95 6.46
N GLN A 233 -10.23 12.09 6.22
CA GLN A 233 -10.10 12.67 4.88
C GLN A 233 -9.03 11.95 4.05
N ILE A 234 -9.23 11.91 2.74
CA ILE A 234 -8.25 11.37 1.77
C ILE A 234 -6.97 12.24 1.67
N SER A 235 -6.90 13.40 2.30
CA SER A 235 -5.69 14.23 2.28
C SER A 235 -4.60 13.72 3.24
N HIS A 236 -3.68 12.90 2.74
CA HIS A 236 -2.46 12.59 3.48
C HIS A 236 -1.22 12.90 2.64
N PRO A 237 -0.24 13.61 3.22
CA PRO A 237 1.08 13.69 2.61
C PRO A 237 1.70 12.29 2.52
N LEU A 238 2.69 12.15 1.64
CA LEU A 238 3.38 10.89 1.44
C LEU A 238 3.95 10.39 2.79
N GLN A 239 3.51 9.21 3.22
CA GLN A 239 3.92 8.66 4.50
C GLN A 239 4.00 7.14 4.47
N ILE A 240 4.80 6.58 5.37
CA ILE A 240 4.73 5.18 5.78
C ILE A 240 4.06 5.18 7.15
N SER A 241 2.90 4.55 7.24
CA SER A 241 2.00 4.72 8.38
C SER A 241 2.55 4.23 9.73
N GLN A 242 3.64 3.45 9.73
CA GLN A 242 4.22 2.86 10.94
C GLN A 242 5.75 2.93 10.92
N THR A 243 6.32 3.30 12.07
CA THR A 243 7.71 3.02 12.41
C THR A 243 7.83 1.63 13.05
N PRO A 244 9.03 1.02 13.13
CA PRO A 244 9.21 -0.26 13.81
C PRO A 244 8.76 -0.26 15.27
N SER A 245 9.05 0.81 16.02
CA SER A 245 8.60 0.96 17.41
C SER A 245 7.08 1.01 17.52
N SER A 246 6.42 1.73 16.61
CA SER A 246 4.96 1.83 16.60
C SER A 246 4.27 0.55 16.17
N ALA A 247 4.89 -0.21 15.26
CA ALA A 247 4.41 -1.54 14.92
C ALA A 247 4.42 -2.49 16.13
N LEU A 248 5.50 -2.47 16.94
CA LEU A 248 5.58 -3.26 18.18
C LEU A 248 4.56 -2.79 19.23
N LEU A 249 4.33 -1.48 19.33
CA LEU A 249 3.29 -0.93 20.20
C LEU A 249 1.91 -1.45 19.80
N LEU A 250 1.55 -1.41 18.51
CA LEU A 250 0.29 -1.98 18.00
C LEU A 250 0.16 -3.47 18.31
N ALA A 251 1.25 -4.24 18.18
CA ALA A 251 1.27 -5.65 18.55
C ALA A 251 0.89 -5.84 20.02
N SER A 252 1.43 -5.01 20.92
CA SER A 252 1.12 -5.09 22.36
C SER A 252 -0.31 -4.70 22.71
N HIS A 253 -0.94 -3.81 21.94
CA HIS A 253 -2.33 -3.39 22.16
C HIS A 253 -3.35 -4.37 21.59
N HIS A 254 -3.07 -4.99 20.44
CA HIS A 254 -4.08 -5.73 19.68
C HIS A 254 -3.86 -7.25 19.67
N LEU A 255 -2.72 -7.74 20.20
CA LEU A 255 -2.45 -9.18 20.30
C LEU A 255 -2.38 -9.62 21.77
N PRO A 256 -2.63 -10.92 22.05
CA PRO A 256 -2.41 -11.47 23.38
C PRO A 256 -0.98 -11.18 23.89
N PRO A 257 -0.79 -10.87 25.19
CA PRO A 257 0.53 -10.52 25.74
C PRO A 257 1.63 -11.56 25.48
N THR A 258 1.26 -12.85 25.44
CA THR A 258 2.17 -13.96 25.12
C THR A 258 2.72 -13.86 23.69
N ILE A 259 1.84 -13.59 22.72
CA ILE A 259 2.21 -13.41 21.31
C ILE A 259 3.02 -12.14 21.12
N ALA A 260 2.59 -11.02 21.71
CA ALA A 260 3.30 -9.75 21.64
C ALA A 260 4.74 -9.87 22.20
N SER A 261 4.93 -10.56 23.33
CA SER A 261 6.25 -10.84 23.90
C SER A 261 7.12 -11.71 22.99
N GLN A 262 6.53 -12.70 22.32
CA GLN A 262 7.24 -13.53 21.34
C GLN A 262 7.66 -12.76 20.09
N ILE A 263 6.84 -11.80 19.62
CA ILE A 263 7.20 -10.88 18.52
C ILE A 263 8.36 -9.98 18.95
N SER A 264 8.27 -9.36 20.13
CA SER A 264 9.33 -8.49 20.67
C SER A 264 10.66 -9.23 20.88
N SER A 265 10.60 -10.52 21.22
CA SER A 265 11.78 -11.40 21.34
C SER A 265 12.18 -12.07 20.02
N ARG A 266 11.59 -11.68 18.89
CA ARG A 266 11.85 -12.20 17.53
C ARG A 266 11.68 -13.71 17.38
N LYS A 267 10.85 -14.33 18.23
CA LYS A 267 10.47 -15.75 18.12
C LYS A 267 9.33 -15.97 17.14
N LEU A 268 8.46 -14.98 16.99
CA LEU A 268 7.42 -14.92 15.98
C LEU A 268 7.68 -13.74 15.05
N SER A 269 7.31 -13.91 13.78
CA SER A 269 7.32 -12.82 12.81
C SER A 269 5.97 -12.09 12.83
N MET A 270 6.00 -10.82 12.45
CA MET A 270 4.81 -9.99 12.35
C MET A 270 4.91 -9.06 11.16
N ARG A 271 3.80 -8.95 10.42
CA ARG A 271 3.58 -7.97 9.37
C ARG A 271 2.40 -7.09 9.74
N ILE A 272 2.44 -5.85 9.29
CA ILE A 272 1.26 -5.00 9.21
C ILE A 272 0.87 -4.88 7.75
N ILE A 273 -0.33 -5.36 7.44
CA ILE A 273 -0.88 -5.42 6.10
C ILE A 273 -2.14 -4.56 6.05
N ASN A 274 -2.15 -3.63 5.09
CA ASN A 274 -3.30 -2.81 4.78
C ASN A 274 -3.94 -3.29 3.47
N ILE A 275 -5.27 -3.31 3.43
CA ILE A 275 -6.04 -3.52 2.21
C ILE A 275 -6.71 -2.21 1.84
N TYR A 276 -6.51 -1.74 0.61
CA TYR A 276 -7.16 -0.55 0.06
C TYR A 276 -8.10 -0.96 -1.05
N ARG A 277 -9.37 -0.56 -0.97
CA ARG A 277 -10.37 -0.81 -2.02
C ARG A 277 -11.16 0.47 -2.29
N PRO A 278 -11.35 0.86 -3.56
CA PRO A 278 -12.30 1.91 -3.87
C PRO A 278 -13.72 1.38 -3.63
N ILE A 279 -14.59 2.25 -3.11
CA ILE A 279 -16.01 1.97 -2.86
C ILE A 279 -16.81 2.80 -3.86
N LEU A 280 -17.38 2.13 -4.86
CA LEU A 280 -18.04 2.75 -6.01
C LEU A 280 -19.12 1.82 -6.57
N ALA A 281 -20.12 2.36 -7.27
CA ALA A 281 -21.15 1.55 -7.91
C ALA A 281 -20.53 0.63 -8.99
N THR A 282 -21.04 -0.61 -9.15
CA THR A 282 -20.43 -1.63 -10.02
C THR A 282 -20.26 -1.20 -11.49
N SER A 283 -21.08 -0.26 -11.98
CA SER A 283 -21.00 0.30 -13.34
C SER A 283 -20.00 1.45 -13.50
N GLN A 284 -19.37 1.90 -12.41
CA GLN A 284 -18.47 3.04 -12.39
C GLN A 284 -17.01 2.60 -12.33
N LYS A 285 -16.13 3.54 -12.70
CA LYS A 285 -14.69 3.45 -12.48
C LYS A 285 -14.27 4.58 -11.56
N LEU A 286 -13.14 4.43 -10.89
CA LEU A 286 -12.58 5.48 -10.05
C LEU A 286 -12.10 6.66 -10.91
N MET A 287 -12.82 7.78 -10.85
CA MET A 287 -12.54 8.98 -11.66
C MET A 287 -11.68 10.02 -10.94
N ASP A 288 -11.61 10.00 -9.61
CA ASP A 288 -10.79 10.95 -8.85
C ASP A 288 -10.26 10.35 -7.54
N HIS A 289 -9.33 11.06 -6.91
CA HIS A 289 -8.61 10.62 -5.71
C HIS A 289 -8.00 9.21 -5.82
N PRO A 290 -7.29 8.87 -6.91
CA PRO A 290 -6.51 7.63 -6.96
C PRO A 290 -5.49 7.52 -5.84
N PHE A 291 -5.35 6.29 -5.36
CA PHE A 291 -4.28 5.88 -4.47
C PHE A 291 -2.96 5.77 -5.25
N TYR A 292 -1.90 6.35 -4.71
CA TYR A 292 -0.54 6.15 -5.21
C TYR A 292 0.35 5.53 -4.15
N ILE A 293 1.34 4.78 -4.62
CA ILE A 293 2.24 4.00 -3.80
C ILE A 293 3.66 4.07 -4.34
N SER A 294 4.65 4.18 -3.45
CA SER A 294 6.06 4.14 -3.81
C SER A 294 6.53 2.69 -4.04
N GLU A 295 7.45 2.47 -4.96
CA GLU A 295 8.26 1.26 -4.95
C GLU A 295 9.13 1.24 -3.70
N SER A 296 9.02 0.18 -2.90
CA SER A 296 9.77 0.06 -1.64
C SER A 296 11.27 0.34 -1.80
N HIS A 297 11.86 -0.08 -2.93
CA HIS A 297 13.30 0.08 -3.19
C HIS A 297 13.75 1.42 -3.72
N SER A 298 12.79 2.30 -4.00
CA SER A 298 13.07 3.66 -4.39
C SER A 298 13.13 4.61 -3.19
N ILE A 299 12.63 4.19 -2.02
CA ILE A 299 12.62 5.00 -0.80
C ILE A 299 13.76 4.56 0.10
N LEU A 300 14.78 5.41 0.25
CA LEU A 300 15.94 5.10 1.07
C LEU A 300 15.67 5.36 2.56
N ASP A 301 16.36 4.63 3.44
CA ASP A 301 16.25 4.81 4.89
C ASP A 301 16.61 6.24 5.33
N GLU A 302 17.53 6.91 4.64
CA GLU A 302 17.94 8.30 4.90
C GLU A 302 16.89 9.36 4.54
N ASP A 303 15.93 9.00 3.67
CA ASP A 303 14.80 9.85 3.29
C ASP A 303 13.70 9.82 4.35
N LEU A 304 13.72 8.84 5.25
CA LEU A 304 12.67 8.66 6.23
C LEU A 304 12.91 9.49 7.48
N VAL A 305 11.85 10.20 7.88
CA VAL A 305 11.85 11.03 9.08
C VAL A 305 10.76 10.53 10.02
N PRO A 306 11.13 9.95 11.18
CA PRO A 306 10.13 9.53 12.15
C PRO A 306 9.43 10.76 12.71
N ILE A 307 8.10 10.74 12.67
CA ILE A 307 7.21 11.76 13.22
C ILE A 307 6.46 11.13 14.38
N GLU A 308 6.63 11.66 15.59
CA GLU A 308 5.80 11.22 16.72
C GLU A 308 4.38 11.74 16.54
N HIS A 309 3.41 10.84 16.63
CA HIS A 309 1.99 11.14 16.70
C HIS A 309 1.56 11.00 18.16
N VAL A 310 1.40 12.14 18.83
CA VAL A 310 1.07 12.20 20.25
C VAL A 310 -0.45 12.25 20.38
N TYR A 311 -1.03 11.14 20.84
CA TYR A 311 -2.44 11.05 21.22
C TYR A 311 -2.58 11.29 22.73
N SER A 312 -3.82 11.39 23.22
CA SER A 312 -4.08 11.59 24.65
C SER A 312 -3.67 10.41 25.52
N ASP A 313 -3.67 9.20 24.96
CA ASP A 313 -3.49 7.93 25.66
C ASP A 313 -2.20 7.20 25.28
N HIS A 314 -1.61 7.50 24.12
CA HIS A 314 -0.39 6.85 23.65
C HIS A 314 0.43 7.75 22.71
N VAL A 315 1.67 7.34 22.45
CA VAL A 315 2.53 7.96 21.43
C VAL A 315 2.80 6.95 20.33
N GLY A 316 2.18 7.18 19.17
CA GLY A 316 2.49 6.47 17.92
C GLY A 316 3.58 7.20 17.14
N ALA A 317 3.98 6.64 16.00
CA ALA A 317 4.89 7.28 15.07
C ALA A 317 4.73 6.70 13.66
N ALA A 318 4.83 7.59 12.67
CA ALA A 318 4.88 7.29 11.25
C ALA A 318 6.17 7.82 10.65
N TYR A 319 6.55 7.38 9.45
CA TYR A 319 7.61 8.06 8.69
C TYR A 319 6.99 9.05 7.71
N ALA A 320 7.43 10.31 7.79
CA ALA A 320 7.34 11.22 6.66
C ALA A 320 8.53 10.98 5.72
N VAL A 321 8.38 11.37 4.46
CA VAL A 321 9.37 11.08 3.40
C VAL A 321 9.96 12.40 2.89
N LYS A 322 11.28 12.54 2.94
CA LYS A 322 12.02 13.59 2.21
C LYS A 322 12.02 13.26 0.73
N HIS A 323 12.06 14.30 -0.10
CA HIS A 323 12.18 14.10 -1.53
C HIS A 323 13.59 13.65 -1.92
N ASP A 324 13.64 12.64 -2.78
CA ASP A 324 14.82 12.21 -3.51
C ASP A 324 14.44 11.88 -4.97
N GLU A 325 15.33 12.18 -5.92
CA GLU A 325 15.06 12.01 -7.36
C GLU A 325 14.94 10.54 -7.79
N GLY A 326 15.51 9.61 -7.02
CA GLY A 326 15.45 8.18 -7.26
C GLY A 326 14.10 7.54 -6.93
N GLN A 327 13.22 8.26 -6.24
CA GLN A 327 11.92 7.77 -5.77
C GLN A 327 10.96 7.52 -6.94
N ARG A 328 10.26 6.38 -6.90
CA ARG A 328 9.36 5.94 -7.98
C ARG A 328 7.99 5.62 -7.43
N PHE A 329 6.98 6.20 -8.06
CA PHE A 329 5.58 6.08 -7.66
C PHE A 329 4.75 5.43 -8.76
N TRP A 330 3.73 4.71 -8.32
CA TRP A 330 2.73 4.09 -9.16
C TRP A 330 1.32 4.42 -8.68
N TYR A 331 0.38 4.47 -9.61
CA TYR A 331 -1.05 4.47 -9.36
C TYR A 331 -1.71 3.48 -10.32
N TRP A 332 -3.00 3.20 -10.13
CA TRP A 332 -3.76 2.30 -10.99
C TRP A 332 -4.94 3.06 -11.57
N SER A 333 -4.91 3.28 -12.88
CA SER A 333 -6.00 3.99 -13.58
C SER A 333 -7.27 3.15 -13.65
N ASP A 334 -8.42 3.82 -13.80
CA ASP A 334 -9.70 3.18 -14.13
C ASP A 334 -10.10 2.04 -13.16
N MET A 335 -9.76 2.16 -11.86
CA MET A 335 -10.04 1.09 -10.89
C MET A 335 -11.54 0.81 -10.76
N GLU A 336 -11.89 -0.46 -10.74
CA GLU A 336 -13.26 -0.96 -10.52
C GLU A 336 -13.47 -1.41 -9.06
N ASN A 337 -14.72 -1.63 -8.64
CA ASN A 337 -15.07 -2.12 -7.29
C ASN A 337 -14.51 -3.55 -7.02
N THR A 338 -14.21 -4.30 -8.07
CA THR A 338 -13.59 -5.63 -7.98
C THR A 338 -12.07 -5.58 -7.90
N GLU A 339 -11.48 -4.40 -7.76
CA GLU A 339 -10.04 -4.19 -7.69
C GLU A 339 -9.62 -3.58 -6.34
N GLY A 340 -8.35 -3.76 -5.98
CA GLY A 340 -7.81 -3.22 -4.74
C GLY A 340 -6.32 -3.49 -4.57
N PHE A 341 -5.75 -3.02 -3.47
CA PHE A 341 -4.35 -3.25 -3.13
C PHE A 341 -4.23 -4.02 -1.82
N ILE A 342 -3.29 -4.97 -1.78
CA ILE A 342 -2.68 -5.41 -0.52
C ILE A 342 -1.32 -4.71 -0.38
N VAL A 343 -1.11 -4.05 0.75
CA VAL A 343 0.08 -3.22 1.02
C VAL A 343 0.69 -3.65 2.35
N GLN A 344 1.97 -4.00 2.31
CA GLN A 344 2.79 -4.27 3.48
C GLN A 344 3.46 -2.97 3.95
N VAL A 345 2.98 -2.45 5.08
CA VAL A 345 3.50 -1.21 5.67
C VAL A 345 4.59 -1.48 6.71
N TYR A 346 4.63 -2.70 7.25
CA TYR A 346 5.68 -3.17 8.16
C TYR A 346 5.88 -4.69 8.00
N ASP A 347 7.13 -5.12 8.10
CA ASP A 347 7.53 -6.52 8.27
C ASP A 347 8.68 -6.56 9.27
N SER A 348 8.54 -7.41 10.30
CA SER A 348 9.59 -7.63 11.30
C SER A 348 10.78 -8.42 10.74
N LEU A 349 10.57 -9.12 9.63
CA LEU A 349 11.63 -9.77 8.88
C LEU A 349 12.11 -8.80 7.81
N PHE A 350 13.42 -8.77 7.60
CA PHE A 350 13.95 -8.12 6.41
C PHE A 350 13.60 -8.96 5.18
N GLY A 351 13.34 -8.30 4.07
CA GLY A 351 13.26 -8.95 2.77
C GLY A 351 14.47 -8.57 1.91
N CYS A 352 14.63 -9.26 0.79
CA CYS A 352 15.61 -8.88 -0.22
C CYS A 352 14.95 -7.96 -1.24
N ASP A 353 15.64 -6.88 -1.63
CA ASP A 353 15.20 -6.06 -2.75
C ASP A 353 15.55 -6.70 -4.11
N VAL A 354 15.30 -5.95 -5.20
CA VAL A 354 15.57 -6.40 -6.58
C VAL A 354 17.05 -6.70 -6.85
N TYR A 355 17.96 -6.23 -5.98
CA TYR A 355 19.40 -6.43 -6.08
C TYR A 355 19.92 -7.51 -5.10
N GLY A 356 19.03 -8.10 -4.29
CA GLY A 356 19.39 -9.10 -3.29
C GLY A 356 19.81 -8.52 -1.93
N GLU A 357 19.72 -7.20 -1.75
CA GLU A 357 20.11 -6.55 -0.50
C GLU A 357 19.02 -6.69 0.57
N GLU A 358 19.43 -7.07 1.77
CA GLU A 358 18.53 -7.25 2.91
C GLU A 358 18.09 -5.90 3.49
N ARG A 359 16.79 -5.61 3.43
CA ARG A 359 16.23 -4.37 3.99
C ARG A 359 14.75 -4.47 4.34
N SER A 360 14.28 -3.45 5.05
CA SER A 360 12.88 -3.34 5.44
C SER A 360 12.02 -3.05 4.21
N ILE A 361 11.06 -3.94 3.95
CA ILE A 361 10.12 -3.82 2.83
C ILE A 361 8.89 -3.07 3.32
N ARG A 362 8.88 -1.77 3.02
CA ARG A 362 7.81 -0.81 3.34
C ARG A 362 7.50 0.09 2.14
N ALA A 363 6.24 0.43 1.95
CA ALA A 363 5.79 1.39 0.94
C ALA A 363 5.25 2.66 1.59
N ALA A 364 5.63 3.79 1.02
CA ALA A 364 5.00 5.06 1.28
C ALA A 364 3.75 5.20 0.40
N THR A 365 2.67 5.69 0.97
CA THR A 365 1.35 5.73 0.33
C THR A 365 0.72 7.11 0.45
N GLY A 366 -0.20 7.41 -0.46
CA GLY A 366 -0.99 8.63 -0.42
C GLY A 366 -2.08 8.64 -1.48
N PHE A 367 -2.77 9.76 -1.60
CA PHE A 367 -3.78 10.01 -2.63
C PHE A 367 -3.52 11.35 -3.31
N PHE A 368 -3.89 11.46 -4.59
CA PHE A 368 -3.76 12.71 -5.34
C PHE A 368 -5.03 12.99 -6.13
N LYS A 369 -5.27 14.25 -6.47
CA LYS A 369 -6.44 14.66 -7.25
C LYS A 369 -6.16 14.61 -8.75
N LEU A 370 -7.01 13.93 -9.51
CA LEU A 370 -7.04 13.94 -10.97
C LEU A 370 -7.83 15.13 -11.50
N MET A 371 -9.04 15.31 -10.96
CA MET A 371 -9.99 16.30 -11.47
C MET A 371 -9.68 17.72 -10.97
N PRO A 372 -10.00 18.77 -11.74
CA PRO A 372 -9.83 20.16 -11.29
C PRO A 372 -10.54 20.43 -9.96
N LYS A 373 -10.10 21.46 -9.24
CA LYS A 373 -10.79 21.91 -8.01
C LYS A 373 -12.20 22.39 -8.40
N GLY A 374 -13.26 21.83 -7.79
CA GLY A 374 -14.65 22.23 -8.03
C GLY A 374 -15.51 21.30 -8.90
N SER A 375 -14.95 20.27 -9.54
CA SER A 375 -15.73 19.28 -10.30
C SER A 375 -16.56 18.39 -9.36
N GLU A 376 -17.89 18.31 -9.50
CA GLU A 376 -18.75 17.52 -8.60
C GLU A 376 -18.36 16.04 -8.53
N GLU A 377 -18.08 15.40 -9.67
CA GLU A 377 -17.67 13.99 -9.77
C GLU A 377 -16.37 13.65 -9.00
N GLY A 378 -15.53 14.64 -8.71
CA GLY A 378 -14.28 14.44 -7.98
C GLY A 378 -14.43 14.35 -6.46
N TRP A 379 -15.59 14.69 -5.91
CA TRP A 379 -15.79 14.90 -4.47
C TRP A 379 -16.34 13.67 -3.75
N GLU A 380 -16.82 12.67 -4.47
CA GLU A 380 -17.50 11.48 -3.93
C GLU A 380 -16.59 10.25 -3.80
N ALA A 381 -15.29 10.35 -4.13
CA ALA A 381 -14.42 9.18 -4.04
C ALA A 381 -14.32 8.66 -2.59
N GLU A 382 -14.67 7.39 -2.40
CA GLU A 382 -14.59 6.68 -1.14
C GLU A 382 -13.63 5.49 -1.23
N TRP A 383 -12.85 5.29 -0.17
CA TRP A 383 -11.88 4.20 -0.09
C TRP A 383 -12.04 3.44 1.23
N LEU A 384 -12.29 2.14 1.15
CA LEU A 384 -12.17 1.24 2.27
C LEU A 384 -10.70 0.96 2.54
N VAL A 385 -10.28 1.13 3.80
CA VAL A 385 -8.95 0.78 4.30
C VAL A 385 -9.10 -0.14 5.49
N VAL A 386 -8.61 -1.37 5.35
CA VAL A 386 -8.58 -2.36 6.44
C VAL A 386 -7.13 -2.59 6.87
N LYS A 387 -6.83 -2.35 8.15
CA LYS A 387 -5.49 -2.48 8.72
C LYS A 387 -5.42 -3.72 9.60
N THR A 388 -4.42 -4.55 9.35
CA THR A 388 -4.31 -5.88 9.96
C THR A 388 -2.92 -6.16 10.49
N LEU A 389 -2.86 -6.85 11.63
CA LEU A 389 -1.67 -7.50 12.14
C LEU A 389 -1.69 -8.97 11.69
N VAL A 390 -0.62 -9.41 11.06
CA VAL A 390 -0.46 -10.78 10.56
C VAL A 390 0.76 -11.39 11.23
N VAL A 391 0.54 -12.40 12.08
CA VAL A 391 1.60 -13.14 12.76
C VAL A 391 1.96 -14.37 11.94
N GLY A 392 3.24 -14.64 11.80
CA GLY A 392 3.79 -15.76 11.04
C GLY A 392 4.84 -16.55 11.82
#